data_AF-A0A1F9RZD3-F1
#
_entry.id   AF-A0A1F9RZD3-F1
#
_cell.length_a   1.000
_cell.length_b   1.000
_cell.length_c   1.000
_cell.angle_alpha   90.00
_cell.angle_beta   90.00
_cell.angle_gamma   90.00
#
_symmetry.space_group_name_H-M   'P 1'
#
loop_
_entity.id
_entity.type
_entity.pdbx_description
1 polymer ?
#
loop_
_entity_poly.entity_id
_entity_poly.type
_entity_poly.pdbx_seq_one_letter_code
_entity_poly.pdbx_strand_id
1 'polypeptide(L)'
;MTQETIAEQKRIAVLIALQALCGLITGTLASVIMASIASPNYENILMTHRMAADFRDLAFIYRCLEFFGSLNWPLLTGAFILSWVLTARWINPGLREFPFSVLPRPLLAWTAVIVSGGAFWLGLTAVGGQDFLSGGGFKPAALLGAAAGGAVCWLVLSSWGWAGGLDSWLPRSGTRSWCKAALAGACFGACASLLFQSAERVFQFLFQWVLEVGFPSAEVNPRQGLIVFSLPPAIAAFTFAAGFGLAPAWSPEDLSLAARLRRALLPAAVMALGAVWVLGLHGRAVRENQWRAGTLFQAAQLPDAEAPVWTLVALGADGRRGPTLQPWRLETRSAQTIPATEANIRALERFLAQGEKNSRFRREAAEALLASTRVLWDREAAMTASAAIGDRLLEPNLQLAWLVRSAPVTPANRARLEVFSDPGHYQARGRSAWNLAKAWQRFGAPDRARPWLAAARLSYTPAQDEELALPAESPFSGGVAQGSLILDGKPLAGARVGVFALKDKTGALSLPTPGLLPADLADVRILGADGAFRFSGLSAGRYGLCALVPPGLLAPTDTPKAAALPGVFSVSQGASRADLGRIVLSR
;
A
#
# COMPACT_ATOMS: atom_id res chain seq x y z
N MET A 1 29.93 41.20 19.11
CA MET A 1 28.51 41.13 18.74
C MET A 1 27.79 42.27 19.46
N THR A 2 27.04 43.12 18.78
CA THR A 2 26.32 44.23 19.45
C THR A 2 25.08 43.68 20.17
N GLN A 3 24.56 44.39 21.18
CA GLN A 3 23.33 43.99 21.90
C GLN A 3 22.14 43.84 20.94
N GLU A 4 22.09 44.64 19.89
CA GLU A 4 21.07 44.56 18.84
C GLU A 4 21.14 43.24 18.06
N THR A 5 22.34 42.78 17.70
CA THR A 5 22.52 41.47 17.03
C THR A 5 22.06 40.32 17.94
N ILE A 6 22.30 40.41 19.26
CA ILE A 6 21.84 39.40 20.21
C ILE A 6 20.30 39.37 20.28
N ALA A 7 19.67 40.55 20.38
CA ALA A 7 18.21 40.65 20.44
C ALA A 7 17.54 40.13 19.16
N GLU A 8 18.11 40.41 18.00
CA GLU A 8 17.64 39.90 16.71
C GLU A 8 17.73 38.38 16.62
N GLN A 9 18.88 37.79 16.97
CA GLN A 9 19.06 36.33 16.96
C GLN A 9 18.09 35.63 17.92
N LYS A 10 17.80 36.24 19.09
CA LYS A 10 16.76 35.74 20.01
C LYS A 10 15.37 35.73 19.35
N ARG A 11 15.01 36.77 18.60
CA ARG A 11 13.71 36.82 17.88
C ARG A 11 13.63 35.76 16.78
N ILE A 12 14.72 35.53 16.05
CA ILE A 12 14.78 34.46 15.03
C ILE A 12 14.65 33.08 15.69
N ALA A 13 15.31 32.85 16.82
CA ALA A 13 15.17 31.60 17.57
C ALA A 13 13.72 31.35 18.02
N VAL A 14 13.02 32.39 18.51
CA VAL A 14 11.60 32.30 18.88
C VAL A 14 10.72 31.99 17.67
N LEU A 15 10.97 32.63 16.51
CA LEU A 15 10.25 32.32 15.27
C LEU A 15 10.41 30.84 14.92
N ILE A 16 11.65 30.34 14.90
CA ILE A 16 11.95 28.94 14.54
C ILE A 16 11.24 27.97 15.50
N ALA A 17 11.24 28.25 16.80
CA ALA A 17 10.54 27.42 17.78
C ALA A 17 9.02 27.40 17.56
N LEU A 18 8.41 28.54 17.26
CA LEU A 18 6.97 28.62 16.96
C LEU A 18 6.63 27.92 15.64
N GLN A 19 7.48 28.04 14.62
CA GLN A 19 7.32 27.33 13.36
C GLN A 19 7.46 25.81 13.55
N ALA A 20 8.40 25.37 14.38
CA ALA A 20 8.52 23.96 14.76
C ALA A 20 7.24 23.45 15.42
N LEU A 21 6.61 24.25 16.30
CA LEU A 21 5.33 23.91 16.93
C LEU A 21 4.19 23.81 15.90
N CYS A 22 4.08 24.76 14.96
CA CYS A 22 3.11 24.69 13.86
C CYS A 22 3.32 23.44 13.01
N GLY A 23 4.57 23.09 12.71
CA GLY A 23 4.93 21.87 11.99
C GLY A 23 4.57 20.60 12.78
N LEU A 24 4.84 20.57 14.09
CA LEU A 24 4.50 19.45 14.97
C LEU A 24 2.98 19.21 15.00
N ILE A 25 2.18 20.26 15.14
CA ILE A 25 0.71 20.19 15.09
C ILE A 25 0.27 19.65 13.73
N THR A 26 0.76 20.25 12.64
CA THR A 26 0.44 19.85 11.26
C THR A 26 0.76 18.38 11.02
N GLY A 27 1.96 17.92 11.37
CA GLY A 27 2.37 16.53 11.18
C GLY A 27 1.62 15.55 12.08
N THR A 28 1.24 15.96 13.30
CA THR A 28 0.38 15.15 14.18
C THR A 28 -0.99 14.96 13.54
N LEU A 29 -1.62 16.05 13.07
CA LEU A 29 -2.92 16.00 12.40
C LEU A 29 -2.87 15.20 11.08
N ALA A 30 -1.80 15.34 10.30
CA ALA A 30 -1.60 14.51 9.11
C ALA A 30 -1.50 13.02 9.47
N SER A 31 -0.82 12.70 10.56
CA SER A 31 -0.75 11.33 11.10
C SER A 31 -2.12 10.83 11.51
N VAL A 32 -2.95 11.66 12.16
CA VAL A 32 -4.36 11.36 12.47
C VAL A 32 -5.16 11.06 11.22
N ILE A 33 -5.06 11.89 10.18
CA ILE A 33 -5.84 11.70 8.96
C ILE A 33 -5.45 10.38 8.28
N MET A 34 -4.14 10.12 8.13
CA MET A 34 -3.65 8.85 7.56
C MET A 34 -4.10 7.66 8.39
N ALA A 35 -4.04 7.79 9.72
CA ALA A 35 -4.47 6.82 10.70
C ALA A 35 -5.96 6.45 10.54
N SER A 36 -6.84 7.46 10.45
CA SER A 36 -8.28 7.28 10.28
C SER A 36 -8.64 6.64 8.93
N ILE A 37 -7.94 6.99 7.85
CA ILE A 37 -8.15 6.38 6.52
C ILE A 37 -7.68 4.92 6.52
N ALA A 38 -6.56 4.65 7.19
CA ALA A 38 -5.89 3.36 7.20
C ALA A 38 -6.40 2.41 8.29
N SER A 39 -7.55 2.68 8.93
CA SER A 39 -8.13 1.77 9.92
C SER A 39 -9.14 0.82 9.25
N PRO A 40 -8.74 -0.40 8.84
CA PRO A 40 -9.68 -1.42 8.41
C PRO A 40 -10.80 -1.62 9.41
N ASN A 41 -11.94 -2.08 8.92
CA ASN A 41 -12.92 -2.71 9.79
C ASN A 41 -12.38 -4.09 10.22
N TYR A 42 -11.50 -4.08 11.22
CA TYR A 42 -10.76 -5.24 11.72
C TYR A 42 -11.68 -6.36 12.20
N GLU A 43 -12.92 -6.04 12.56
CA GLU A 43 -13.92 -7.04 12.97
C GLU A 43 -14.26 -8.03 11.86
N ASN A 44 -14.02 -7.69 10.59
CA ASN A 44 -14.36 -8.52 9.45
C ASN A 44 -13.22 -9.41 8.93
N ILE A 45 -12.09 -9.46 9.64
CA ILE A 45 -10.87 -10.12 9.19
C ILE A 45 -10.49 -11.21 10.19
N LEU A 46 -10.10 -12.40 9.70
CA LEU A 46 -9.52 -13.45 10.53
C LEU A 46 -8.11 -13.02 10.98
N MET A 47 -7.87 -12.95 12.29
CA MET A 47 -6.61 -12.46 12.88
C MET A 47 -6.10 -13.41 13.96
N THR A 48 -4.78 -13.46 14.18
CA THR A 48 -4.26 -14.13 15.38
C THR A 48 -4.55 -13.28 16.62
N HIS A 49 -4.53 -13.87 17.82
CA HIS A 49 -4.71 -13.10 19.07
C HIS A 49 -3.67 -12.00 19.25
N ARG A 50 -2.43 -12.27 18.82
CA ARG A 50 -1.34 -11.28 18.85
C ARG A 50 -1.69 -10.08 17.97
N MET A 51 -2.12 -10.32 16.73
CA MET A 51 -2.56 -9.24 15.83
C MET A 51 -3.76 -8.50 16.39
N ALA A 52 -4.75 -9.21 16.93
CA ALA A 52 -5.92 -8.57 17.49
C ALA A 52 -5.61 -7.73 18.75
N ALA A 53 -4.59 -8.11 19.53
CA ALA A 53 -4.05 -7.26 20.59
C ALA A 53 -3.35 -6.03 20.01
N ASP A 54 -2.46 -6.22 19.05
CA ASP A 54 -1.73 -5.15 18.36
C ASP A 54 -2.70 -4.12 17.72
N PHE A 55 -3.77 -4.60 17.06
CA PHE A 55 -4.81 -3.75 16.49
C PHE A 55 -5.67 -3.06 17.53
N ARG A 56 -5.94 -3.69 18.69
CA ARG A 56 -6.68 -3.02 19.78
C ARG A 56 -5.87 -1.89 20.39
N ASP A 57 -4.57 -2.07 20.56
CA ASP A 57 -3.65 -1.03 21.03
C ASP A 57 -3.59 0.12 20.04
N LEU A 58 -3.51 -0.17 18.74
CA LEU A 58 -3.63 0.83 17.67
C LEU A 58 -5.03 1.48 17.65
N ALA A 59 -6.10 0.72 17.86
CA ALA A 59 -7.48 1.22 17.89
C ALA A 59 -7.75 2.17 19.06
N PHE A 60 -7.05 2.02 20.18
CA PHE A 60 -7.08 3.03 21.25
C PHE A 60 -6.50 4.35 20.76
N ILE A 61 -5.32 4.30 20.11
CA ILE A 61 -4.71 5.48 19.48
C ILE A 61 -5.69 6.07 18.45
N TYR A 62 -6.23 5.27 17.53
CA TYR A 62 -7.19 5.71 16.53
C TYR A 62 -8.43 6.37 17.14
N ARG A 63 -9.01 5.81 18.21
CA ARG A 63 -10.18 6.40 18.89
C ARG A 63 -9.86 7.74 19.56
N CYS A 64 -8.70 7.85 20.20
CA CYS A 64 -8.23 9.13 20.72
C CYS A 64 -8.09 10.17 19.60
N LEU A 65 -7.67 9.76 18.41
CA LEU A 65 -7.48 10.63 17.27
C LEU A 65 -8.79 10.94 16.52
N GLU A 66 -9.75 10.01 16.48
CA GLU A 66 -11.08 10.17 15.90
C GLU A 66 -11.93 11.17 16.69
N PHE A 67 -11.76 11.23 18.02
CA PHE A 67 -12.34 12.28 18.85
C PHE A 67 -11.96 13.70 18.37
N PHE A 68 -10.77 13.87 17.78
CA PHE A 68 -10.34 15.13 17.18
C PHE A 68 -10.76 15.28 15.71
N GLY A 69 -11.44 14.30 15.11
CA GLY A 69 -11.80 14.26 13.69
C GLY A 69 -12.44 15.55 13.17
N SER A 70 -13.40 16.11 13.90
CA SER A 70 -14.07 17.37 13.57
C SER A 70 -13.22 18.61 13.82
N LEU A 71 -12.25 18.52 14.75
CA LEU A 71 -11.31 19.59 15.10
C LEU A 71 -10.06 19.59 14.22
N ASN A 72 -9.76 18.49 13.52
CA ASN A 72 -8.53 18.36 12.73
C ASN A 72 -8.42 19.42 11.64
N TRP A 73 -9.48 19.67 10.88
CA TRP A 73 -9.49 20.69 9.83
C TRP A 73 -9.33 22.12 10.38
N PRO A 74 -10.10 22.54 11.41
CA PRO A 74 -9.87 23.81 12.09
C PRO A 74 -8.45 23.96 12.65
N LEU A 75 -7.90 22.93 13.31
CA LEU A 75 -6.56 22.98 13.91
C LEU A 75 -5.46 23.04 12.85
N LEU A 76 -5.61 22.27 11.76
CA LEU A 76 -4.68 22.27 10.63
C LEU A 76 -4.69 23.64 9.94
N THR A 77 -5.89 24.17 9.65
CA THR A 77 -6.08 25.49 9.07
C THR A 77 -5.51 26.57 9.98
N GLY A 78 -5.77 26.47 11.29
CA GLY A 78 -5.22 27.37 12.31
C GLY A 78 -3.70 27.33 12.37
N ALA A 79 -3.07 26.15 12.29
CA ALA A 79 -1.62 26.00 12.27
C ALA A 79 -1.00 26.64 11.00
N PHE A 80 -1.62 26.46 9.83
CA PHE A 80 -1.18 27.09 8.58
C PHE A 80 -1.33 28.62 8.61
N ILE A 81 -2.47 29.12 9.10
CA ILE A 81 -2.71 30.56 9.27
C ILE A 81 -1.70 31.14 10.25
N LEU A 82 -1.49 30.51 11.41
CA LEU A 82 -0.53 30.97 12.41
C LEU A 82 0.90 30.97 11.86
N SER A 83 1.32 29.89 11.21
CA SER A 83 2.61 29.78 10.52
C SER A 83 2.83 30.93 9.54
N TRP A 84 1.81 31.25 8.75
CA TRP A 84 1.88 32.34 7.79
C TRP A 84 1.87 33.72 8.44
N VAL A 85 1.01 33.96 9.45
CA VAL A 85 0.99 35.20 10.24
C VAL A 85 2.37 35.46 10.85
N LEU A 86 3.01 34.46 11.44
CA LEU A 86 4.35 34.60 12.00
C LEU A 86 5.40 34.97 10.94
N THR A 87 5.27 34.40 9.73
CA THR A 87 6.13 34.72 8.58
C THR A 87 5.90 36.13 8.06
N ALA A 88 4.63 36.54 7.94
CA ALA A 88 4.19 37.85 7.50
C ALA A 88 4.80 38.99 8.32
N ARG A 89 4.95 38.81 9.63
CA ARG A 89 5.56 39.79 10.55
C ARG A 89 7.03 40.11 10.24
N TRP A 90 7.73 39.18 9.58
CA TRP A 90 9.10 39.36 9.12
C TRP A 90 9.20 39.89 7.69
N ILE A 91 8.20 39.58 6.87
CA ILE A 91 8.08 40.13 5.52
C ILE A 91 7.69 41.61 5.58
N ASN A 92 6.83 42.02 6.51
CA ASN A 92 6.40 43.39 6.66
C ASN A 92 6.58 43.90 8.10
N PRO A 93 7.50 44.85 8.35
CA PRO A 93 7.68 45.46 9.67
C PRO A 93 6.43 46.12 10.24
N GLY A 94 5.52 46.62 9.39
CA GLY A 94 4.23 47.19 9.79
C GLY A 94 3.25 46.17 10.37
N LEU A 95 3.53 44.87 10.23
CA LEU A 95 2.77 43.78 10.85
C LEU A 95 3.41 43.31 12.17
N ARG A 96 4.44 43.97 12.69
CA ARG A 96 5.12 43.49 13.92
C ARG A 96 4.21 43.45 15.14
N GLU A 97 3.22 44.34 15.24
CA GLU A 97 2.24 44.34 16.32
C GLU A 97 1.12 43.32 16.04
N PHE A 98 0.80 42.48 17.03
CA PHE A 98 -0.27 41.48 16.95
C PHE A 98 -1.11 41.54 18.23
N PRO A 99 -2.46 41.49 18.15
CA PRO A 99 -3.29 41.31 16.95
C PRO A 99 -3.31 42.54 16.02
N PHE A 100 -3.48 42.34 14.70
CA PHE A 100 -3.49 43.43 13.70
C PHE A 100 -4.66 44.43 13.87
N SER A 101 -5.58 44.18 14.79
CA SER A 101 -6.69 45.08 15.12
C SER A 101 -6.24 46.43 15.68
N VAL A 102 -5.00 46.53 16.16
CA VAL A 102 -4.41 47.78 16.66
C VAL A 102 -3.85 48.67 15.53
N LEU A 103 -3.75 48.15 14.31
CA LEU A 103 -3.27 48.89 13.15
C LEU A 103 -4.36 49.86 12.63
N PRO A 104 -3.98 50.98 11.99
CA PRO A 104 -4.93 51.96 11.45
C PRO A 104 -5.94 51.38 10.44
N ARG A 105 -5.56 50.31 9.73
CA ARG A 105 -6.39 49.64 8.70
C ARG A 105 -6.33 48.12 8.87
N PRO A 106 -7.00 47.57 9.89
CA PRO A 106 -6.86 46.16 10.26
C PRO A 106 -7.40 45.21 9.19
N LEU A 107 -8.48 45.60 8.48
CA LEU A 107 -9.06 44.80 7.39
C LEU A 107 -8.11 44.65 6.20
N LEU A 108 -7.36 45.70 5.88
CA LEU A 108 -6.37 45.66 4.79
C LEU A 108 -5.21 44.74 5.15
N ALA A 109 -4.70 44.85 6.40
CA ALA A 109 -3.65 43.97 6.90
C ALA A 109 -4.07 42.49 6.88
N TRP A 110 -5.26 42.16 7.37
CA TRP A 110 -5.77 40.79 7.32
C TRP A 110 -5.98 40.28 5.90
N THR A 111 -6.57 41.09 5.01
CA THR A 111 -6.75 40.71 3.61
C THR A 111 -5.41 40.45 2.92
N ALA A 112 -4.40 41.31 3.14
CA ALA A 112 -3.06 41.11 2.58
C ALA A 112 -2.41 39.82 3.08
N VAL A 113 -2.53 39.52 4.39
CA VAL A 113 -2.01 38.29 4.98
C VAL A 113 -2.74 37.05 4.45
N ILE A 114 -4.06 37.07 4.34
CA ILE A 114 -4.85 35.94 3.84
C ILE A 114 -4.58 35.69 2.35
N VAL A 115 -4.60 36.73 1.52
CA VAL A 115 -4.37 36.61 0.06
C VAL A 115 -2.96 36.11 -0.22
N SER A 116 -1.95 36.68 0.47
CA SER A 116 -0.57 36.20 0.32
C SER A 116 -0.43 34.77 0.86
N GLY A 117 -0.99 34.43 2.01
CA GLY A 117 -0.92 33.08 2.54
C GLY A 117 -1.58 32.06 1.62
N GLY A 118 -2.77 32.39 1.09
CA GLY A 118 -3.46 31.60 0.09
C GLY A 118 -2.62 31.37 -1.17
N ALA A 119 -2.05 32.43 -1.74
CA ALA A 119 -1.17 32.32 -2.91
C ALA A 119 0.08 31.47 -2.64
N PHE A 120 0.69 31.60 -1.44
CA PHE A 120 1.86 30.80 -1.05
C PHE A 120 1.52 29.31 -0.99
N TRP A 121 0.49 28.98 -0.20
CA TRP A 121 0.09 27.59 0.02
C TRP A 121 -0.49 26.96 -1.23
N LEU A 122 -1.23 27.70 -2.07
CA LEU A 122 -1.66 27.23 -3.38
C LEU A 122 -0.46 26.98 -4.30
N GLY A 123 0.51 27.90 -4.37
CA GLY A 123 1.74 27.68 -5.15
C GLY A 123 2.51 26.44 -4.70
N LEU A 124 2.55 26.18 -3.38
CA LEU A 124 3.23 25.02 -2.81
C LEU A 124 2.47 23.70 -3.03
N THR A 125 1.14 23.72 -3.08
CA THR A 125 0.30 22.49 -3.10
C THR A 125 -0.33 22.17 -4.45
N ALA A 126 -0.68 23.17 -5.28
CA ALA A 126 -1.45 23.01 -6.52
C ALA A 126 -0.75 22.16 -7.60
N VAL A 127 0.54 21.88 -7.43
CA VAL A 127 1.34 21.07 -8.36
C VAL A 127 1.84 19.76 -7.74
N GLY A 128 1.62 19.55 -6.44
CA GLY A 128 2.10 18.37 -5.70
C GLY A 128 1.03 17.34 -5.34
N GLY A 129 -0.26 17.73 -5.36
CA GLY A 129 -1.34 16.98 -4.72
C GLY A 129 -1.69 15.60 -5.28
N GLN A 130 -1.30 15.26 -6.52
CA GLN A 130 -1.70 13.97 -7.13
C GLN A 130 -0.67 12.83 -6.93
N ASP A 131 0.56 13.13 -6.50
CA ASP A 131 1.68 12.17 -6.56
C ASP A 131 2.34 11.85 -5.22
N PHE A 132 1.73 12.21 -4.09
CA PHE A 132 2.29 11.91 -2.75
C PHE A 132 2.50 10.41 -2.51
N LEU A 133 1.74 9.56 -3.23
CA LEU A 133 1.78 8.10 -3.13
C LEU A 133 2.53 7.42 -4.29
N SER A 134 2.85 8.12 -5.39
CA SER A 134 3.40 7.50 -6.60
C SER A 134 4.93 7.39 -6.63
N GLY A 135 5.62 7.77 -5.53
CA GLY A 135 7.08 7.71 -5.45
C GLY A 135 7.80 8.71 -6.37
N GLY A 136 7.12 9.80 -6.72
CA GLY A 136 7.58 10.77 -7.71
C GLY A 136 8.94 11.40 -7.38
N GLY A 137 9.80 11.49 -8.40
CA GLY A 137 11.09 12.16 -8.35
C GLY A 137 11.01 13.67 -8.12
N PHE A 138 12.05 14.41 -8.52
CA PHE A 138 12.06 15.87 -8.38
C PHE A 138 10.95 16.44 -9.26
N LYS A 139 10.16 17.39 -8.74
CA LYS A 139 8.99 17.95 -9.42
C LYS A 139 9.28 19.40 -9.83
N PRO A 140 9.82 19.66 -11.05
CA PRO A 140 10.13 21.02 -11.51
C PRO A 140 8.92 21.93 -11.48
N ALA A 141 7.74 21.42 -11.82
CA ALA A 141 6.51 22.20 -11.83
C ALA A 141 6.11 22.66 -10.42
N ALA A 142 6.31 21.83 -9.38
CA ALA A 142 6.07 22.23 -8.00
C ALA A 142 7.10 23.25 -7.49
N LEU A 143 8.33 23.21 -8.01
CA LEU A 143 9.32 24.24 -7.75
C LEU A 143 8.90 25.58 -8.37
N LEU A 144 8.49 25.57 -9.65
CA LEU A 144 8.04 26.76 -10.37
C LEU A 144 6.76 27.35 -9.78
N GLY A 145 5.79 26.51 -9.41
CA GLY A 145 4.55 26.92 -8.76
C GLY A 145 4.80 27.59 -7.42
N ALA A 146 5.68 27.02 -6.59
CA ALA A 146 6.05 27.61 -5.31
C ALA A 146 6.87 28.90 -5.47
N ALA A 147 7.76 28.97 -6.46
CA ALA A 147 8.48 30.20 -6.79
C ALA A 147 7.52 31.31 -7.25
N ALA A 148 6.57 31.01 -8.13
CA ALA A 148 5.55 31.96 -8.57
C ALA A 148 4.65 32.40 -7.40
N GLY A 149 4.16 31.46 -6.59
CA GLY A 149 3.40 31.74 -5.38
C GLY A 149 4.17 32.65 -4.43
N GLY A 150 5.41 32.31 -4.10
CA GLY A 150 6.29 33.12 -3.26
C GLY A 150 6.53 34.53 -3.83
N ALA A 151 6.74 34.67 -5.13
CA ALA A 151 6.88 35.97 -5.78
C ALA A 151 5.63 36.85 -5.59
N VAL A 152 4.45 36.29 -5.82
CA VAL A 152 3.17 36.99 -5.60
C VAL A 152 3.01 37.38 -4.13
N CYS A 153 3.37 36.49 -3.20
CA CYS A 153 3.26 36.75 -1.77
C CYS A 153 4.13 37.94 -1.34
N TRP A 154 5.38 37.97 -1.78
CA TRP A 154 6.26 39.10 -1.46
C TRP A 154 5.81 40.37 -2.16
N LEU A 155 5.31 40.30 -3.40
CA LEU A 155 4.75 41.47 -4.09
C LEU A 155 3.55 42.05 -3.34
N VAL A 156 2.68 41.22 -2.79
CA VAL A 156 1.52 41.66 -2.02
C VAL A 156 1.94 42.24 -0.67
N LEU A 157 2.75 41.49 0.09
CA LEU A 157 2.89 41.69 1.53
C LEU A 157 4.13 42.50 1.93
N SER A 158 5.21 42.46 1.14
CA SER A 158 6.48 43.10 1.50
C SER A 158 6.37 44.62 1.63
N SER A 159 7.25 45.21 2.44
CA SER A 159 7.43 46.68 2.51
C SER A 159 7.75 47.31 1.14
N TRP A 160 8.34 46.53 0.22
CA TRP A 160 8.63 46.92 -1.17
C TRP A 160 7.47 46.65 -2.14
N GLY A 161 6.38 46.09 -1.65
CA GLY A 161 5.25 45.59 -2.42
C GLY A 161 4.02 46.52 -2.40
N TRP A 162 2.90 45.98 -2.86
CA TRP A 162 1.63 46.67 -3.06
C TRP A 162 0.98 47.09 -1.74
N ALA A 163 0.92 46.21 -0.75
CA ALA A 163 0.38 46.51 0.57
C ALA A 163 1.49 46.84 1.60
N GLY A 164 2.69 47.20 1.14
CA GLY A 164 3.87 47.37 2.01
C GLY A 164 3.70 48.41 3.11
N GLY A 165 2.98 49.50 2.81
CA GLY A 165 2.66 50.54 3.79
C GLY A 165 1.37 50.30 4.58
N LEU A 166 0.61 49.24 4.29
CA LEU A 166 -0.70 48.92 4.90
C LEU A 166 -1.75 50.05 4.84
N ASP A 167 -1.51 51.09 4.05
CA ASP A 167 -2.41 52.22 3.84
C ASP A 167 -3.20 52.10 2.54
N SER A 168 -2.68 51.43 1.52
CA SER A 168 -3.37 51.20 0.25
C SER A 168 -2.87 49.91 -0.41
N TRP A 169 -3.59 49.43 -1.43
CA TRP A 169 -3.12 48.36 -2.34
C TRP A 169 -2.21 48.88 -3.44
N LEU A 170 -1.87 50.17 -3.40
CA LEU A 170 -1.06 50.79 -4.44
C LEU A 170 0.41 50.72 -4.04
N PRO A 171 1.27 50.31 -4.96
CA PRO A 171 2.71 50.29 -4.70
C PRO A 171 3.23 51.69 -4.38
N ARG A 172 3.93 51.82 -3.24
CA ARG A 172 4.56 53.07 -2.82
C ARG A 172 5.96 53.30 -3.38
N SER A 173 6.58 52.25 -3.91
CA SER A 173 7.98 52.25 -4.35
C SER A 173 8.10 52.03 -5.86
N GLY A 174 9.17 52.54 -6.48
CA GLY A 174 9.41 52.42 -7.93
C GLY A 174 9.64 50.98 -8.41
N THR A 175 9.50 50.74 -9.71
CA THR A 175 9.55 49.41 -10.36
C THR A 175 10.72 48.51 -9.92
N ARG A 176 11.89 49.09 -9.63
CA ARG A 176 13.09 48.36 -9.20
C ARG A 176 12.93 47.65 -7.84
N SER A 177 12.08 48.13 -6.94
CA SER A 177 11.83 47.47 -5.65
C SER A 177 10.87 46.28 -5.79
N TRP A 178 9.93 46.30 -6.74
CA TRP A 178 9.01 45.19 -6.97
C TRP A 178 9.75 43.98 -7.53
N CYS A 179 10.68 44.20 -8.46
CA CYS A 179 11.52 43.12 -8.97
C CYS A 179 12.35 42.47 -7.85
N LYS A 180 12.90 43.27 -6.92
CA LYS A 180 13.60 42.75 -5.74
C LYS A 180 12.67 41.94 -4.82
N ALA A 181 11.46 42.43 -4.57
CA ALA A 181 10.46 41.73 -3.76
C ALA A 181 10.06 40.40 -4.40
N ALA A 182 9.68 40.42 -5.68
CA ALA A 182 9.31 39.23 -6.45
C ALA A 182 10.44 38.20 -6.47
N LEU A 183 11.69 38.62 -6.72
CA LEU A 183 12.84 37.72 -6.74
C LEU A 183 13.10 37.11 -5.36
N ALA A 184 13.06 37.89 -4.29
CA ALA A 184 13.23 37.39 -2.93
C ALA A 184 12.13 36.37 -2.56
N GLY A 185 10.88 36.67 -2.92
CA GLY A 185 9.75 35.75 -2.74
C GLY A 185 9.88 34.49 -3.58
N ALA A 186 10.34 34.60 -4.83
CA ALA A 186 10.59 33.45 -5.70
C ALA A 186 11.67 32.53 -5.13
N CYS A 187 12.78 33.09 -4.66
CA CYS A 187 13.84 32.34 -4.00
C CYS A 187 13.33 31.65 -2.72
N PHE A 188 12.58 32.37 -1.88
CA PHE A 188 11.98 31.79 -0.67
C PHE A 188 11.03 30.63 -1.00
N GLY A 189 10.12 30.83 -1.95
CA GLY A 189 9.18 29.79 -2.41
C GLY A 189 9.88 28.58 -3.00
N ALA A 190 10.94 28.80 -3.79
CA ALA A 190 11.76 27.72 -4.33
C ALA A 190 12.48 26.92 -3.23
N CYS A 191 13.12 27.61 -2.26
CA CYS A 191 13.76 26.96 -1.11
C CYS A 191 12.76 26.16 -0.27
N ALA A 192 11.59 26.74 0.02
CA ALA A 192 10.53 26.04 0.75
C ALA A 192 10.09 24.77 -0.02
N SER A 193 9.83 24.87 -1.32
CA SER A 193 9.45 23.70 -2.14
C SER A 193 10.53 22.61 -2.14
N LEU A 194 11.81 22.95 -2.26
CA LEU A 194 12.90 21.98 -2.16
C LEU A 194 12.93 21.29 -0.79
N LEU A 195 12.67 22.03 0.30
CA LEU A 195 12.60 21.46 1.64
C LEU A 195 11.41 20.54 1.81
N PHE A 196 10.21 20.92 1.36
CA PHE A 196 9.03 20.08 1.40
C PHE A 196 9.18 18.81 0.55
N GLN A 197 9.74 18.92 -0.67
CA GLN A 197 10.04 17.74 -1.51
C GLN A 197 11.10 16.83 -0.87
N SER A 198 12.11 17.41 -0.21
CA SER A 198 13.11 16.63 0.53
C SER A 198 12.50 15.91 1.72
N ALA A 199 11.64 16.61 2.48
CA ALA A 199 10.89 16.06 3.61
C ALA A 199 9.96 14.90 3.19
N GLU A 200 9.26 15.04 2.06
CA GLU A 200 8.44 13.98 1.46
C GLU A 200 9.28 12.73 1.16
N ARG A 201 10.45 12.89 0.52
CA ARG A 201 11.36 11.77 0.24
C ARG A 201 11.91 11.11 1.50
N VAL A 202 12.29 11.91 2.49
CA VAL A 202 12.74 11.41 3.78
C VAL A 202 11.63 10.62 4.47
N PHE A 203 10.41 11.14 4.46
CA PHE A 203 9.24 10.44 5.00
C PHE A 203 9.02 9.12 4.27
N GLN A 204 8.98 9.10 2.93
CA GLN A 204 8.81 7.87 2.14
C GLN A 204 9.90 6.84 2.45
N PHE A 205 11.16 7.27 2.50
CA PHE A 205 12.29 6.42 2.86
C PHE A 205 12.13 5.82 4.27
N LEU A 206 11.83 6.65 5.27
CA LEU A 206 11.69 6.19 6.66
C LEU A 206 10.45 5.31 6.83
N PHE A 207 9.36 5.65 6.15
CA PHE A 207 8.14 4.86 6.11
C PHE A 207 8.40 3.46 5.54
N GLN A 208 9.04 3.37 4.37
CA GLN A 208 9.45 2.08 3.79
C GLN A 208 10.39 1.32 4.71
N TRP A 209 11.38 1.98 5.31
CA TRP A 209 12.30 1.34 6.25
C TRP A 209 11.56 0.76 7.47
N VAL A 210 10.61 1.49 8.07
CA VAL A 210 9.83 0.98 9.20
C VAL A 210 8.96 -0.21 8.80
N LEU A 211 8.36 -0.17 7.61
CA LEU A 211 7.49 -1.24 7.11
C LEU A 211 8.24 -2.49 6.66
N GLU A 212 9.41 -2.35 6.02
CA GLU A 212 10.10 -3.46 5.35
C GLU A 212 11.22 -4.07 6.20
N VAL A 213 11.80 -3.28 7.10
CA VAL A 213 13.09 -3.59 7.71
C VAL A 213 13.04 -3.53 9.24
N GLY A 214 12.39 -2.50 9.79
CA GLY A 214 12.47 -2.21 11.22
C GLY A 214 11.93 -3.31 12.12
N PHE A 215 11.06 -4.20 11.60
CA PHE A 215 10.42 -5.22 12.43
C PHE A 215 10.17 -6.53 11.66
N PRO A 216 10.34 -7.68 12.35
CA PRO A 216 10.20 -9.01 11.76
C PRO A 216 8.75 -9.45 11.55
N SER A 217 7.75 -8.66 11.97
CA SER A 217 6.35 -8.96 11.66
C SER A 217 6.02 -8.50 10.24
N ALA A 218 5.38 -9.39 9.48
CA ALA A 218 4.89 -9.07 8.14
C ALA A 218 3.69 -8.10 8.14
N GLU A 219 3.28 -7.63 9.33
CA GLU A 219 2.25 -6.64 9.58
C GLU A 219 2.75 -5.53 10.49
N VAL A 220 2.08 -4.38 10.38
CA VAL A 220 2.30 -3.20 11.21
C VAL A 220 1.94 -3.53 12.67
N ASN A 221 2.95 -3.74 13.50
CA ASN A 221 2.78 -3.85 14.95
C ASN A 221 2.65 -2.45 15.60
N PRO A 222 2.25 -2.33 16.89
CA PRO A 222 2.03 -1.05 17.53
C PRO A 222 3.30 -0.19 17.60
N ARG A 223 4.47 -0.81 17.70
CA ARG A 223 5.76 -0.09 17.68
C ARG A 223 6.05 0.49 16.29
N GLN A 224 5.77 -0.25 15.22
CA GLN A 224 5.82 0.28 13.85
C GLN A 224 4.83 1.41 13.66
N GLY A 225 3.59 1.22 14.09
CA GLY A 225 2.55 2.24 14.04
C GLY A 225 3.00 3.51 14.75
N LEU A 226 3.49 3.40 15.99
CA LEU A 226 4.01 4.54 16.76
C LEU A 226 5.16 5.25 16.04
N ILE A 227 6.12 4.52 15.48
CA ILE A 227 7.21 5.15 14.72
C ILE A 227 6.65 5.85 13.48
N VAL A 228 5.84 5.17 12.67
CA VAL A 228 5.18 5.73 11.48
C VAL A 228 4.38 6.99 11.83
N PHE A 229 3.65 6.99 12.95
CA PHE A 229 2.87 8.16 13.40
C PHE A 229 3.73 9.26 14.01
N SER A 230 4.93 8.95 14.51
CA SER A 230 5.87 9.95 15.04
C SER A 230 6.72 10.63 13.96
N LEU A 231 6.85 10.02 12.78
CA LEU A 231 7.67 10.53 11.68
C LEU A 231 7.11 11.83 11.06
N PRO A 232 5.82 11.94 10.68
CA PRO A 232 5.27 13.17 10.12
C PRO A 232 5.37 14.38 11.07
N PRO A 233 5.06 14.28 12.38
CA PRO A 233 5.27 15.38 13.33
C PRO A 233 6.71 15.87 13.36
N ALA A 234 7.68 14.96 13.45
CA ALA A 234 9.10 15.32 13.50
C ALA A 234 9.55 16.00 12.19
N ILE A 235 9.25 15.38 11.04
CA ILE A 235 9.63 15.88 9.73
C ILE A 235 8.96 17.24 9.44
N ALA A 236 7.68 17.39 9.75
CA ALA A 236 6.96 18.64 9.58
C ALA A 236 7.51 19.74 10.50
N ALA A 237 7.82 19.43 11.76
CA ALA A 237 8.47 20.37 12.68
C ALA A 237 9.80 20.89 12.12
N PHE A 238 10.68 20.00 11.65
CA PHE A 238 11.94 20.40 11.00
C PHE A 238 11.71 21.23 9.73
N THR A 239 10.75 20.83 8.90
CA THR A 239 10.47 21.48 7.61
C THR A 239 9.94 22.89 7.82
N PHE A 240 9.01 23.10 8.76
CA PHE A 240 8.49 24.42 9.07
C PHE A 240 9.56 25.31 9.73
N ALA A 241 10.29 24.75 10.72
CA ALA A 241 11.36 25.45 11.42
C ALA A 241 12.46 25.94 10.47
N ALA A 242 12.89 25.09 9.53
CA ALA A 242 13.88 25.42 8.52
C ALA A 242 13.31 26.34 7.43
N GLY A 243 12.19 25.97 6.82
CA GLY A 243 11.61 26.66 5.68
C GLY A 243 11.16 28.07 6.02
N PHE A 244 10.27 28.22 7.00
CA PHE A 244 9.78 29.53 7.42
C PHE A 244 10.79 30.29 8.29
N GLY A 245 11.73 29.58 8.93
CA GLY A 245 12.87 30.19 9.60
C GLY A 245 13.78 30.99 8.66
N LEU A 246 13.76 30.74 7.36
CA LEU A 246 14.51 31.51 6.36
C LEU A 246 13.87 32.87 6.02
N ALA A 247 12.62 33.12 6.42
CA ALA A 247 11.92 34.36 6.10
C ALA A 247 12.68 35.64 6.50
N PRO A 248 13.34 35.74 7.67
CA PRO A 248 14.17 36.90 8.04
C PRO A 248 15.37 37.14 7.12
N ALA A 249 15.94 36.09 6.52
CA ALA A 249 17.05 36.20 5.57
C ALA A 249 16.59 36.70 4.19
N TRP A 250 15.32 36.41 3.83
CA TRP A 250 14.65 36.86 2.62
C TRP A 250 13.74 38.08 2.85
N SER A 251 13.89 38.77 3.99
CA SER A 251 13.09 39.94 4.28
C SER A 251 13.39 41.09 3.30
N PRO A 252 12.40 41.93 3.00
CA PRO A 252 12.51 43.10 2.13
C PRO A 252 13.11 44.30 2.89
N GLU A 253 14.23 44.07 3.56
CA GLU A 253 15.05 45.10 4.21
C GLU A 253 16.33 45.29 3.39
N ASP A 254 16.87 46.51 3.31
CA ASP A 254 18.14 46.79 2.63
C ASP A 254 19.33 46.30 3.49
N LEU A 255 19.49 44.97 3.52
CA LEU A 255 20.52 44.27 4.25
C LEU A 255 21.67 43.89 3.33
N SER A 256 22.90 44.01 3.85
CA SER A 256 24.07 43.43 3.20
C SER A 256 23.96 41.91 3.12
N LEU A 257 24.65 41.30 2.15
CA LEU A 257 24.72 39.84 2.01
C LEU A 257 25.20 39.16 3.30
N ALA A 258 26.18 39.74 3.99
CA ALA A 258 26.68 39.23 5.26
C ALA A 258 25.60 39.21 6.36
N ALA A 259 24.74 40.22 6.44
CA ALA A 259 23.63 40.24 7.40
C ALA A 259 22.58 39.17 7.05
N ARG A 260 22.24 38.99 5.77
CA ARG A 260 21.32 37.94 5.31
C ARG A 260 21.86 36.54 5.64
N LEU A 261 23.15 36.29 5.41
CA LEU A 261 23.81 35.03 5.76
C LEU A 261 23.78 34.77 7.28
N ARG A 262 24.02 35.80 8.11
CA ARG A 262 23.89 35.66 9.57
C ARG A 262 22.48 35.31 10.02
N ARG A 263 21.44 35.85 9.38
CA ARG A 263 20.04 35.50 9.66
C ARG A 263 19.69 34.08 9.19
N ALA A 264 20.33 33.60 8.12
CA ALA A 264 20.14 32.24 7.61
C ALA A 264 20.88 31.17 8.42
N LEU A 265 21.83 31.55 9.30
CA LEU A 265 22.69 30.61 10.02
C LEU A 265 21.92 29.65 10.93
N LEU A 266 20.93 30.16 11.70
CA LEU A 266 20.16 29.31 12.61
C LEU A 266 19.20 28.35 11.87
N PRO A 267 18.42 28.79 10.86
CA PRO A 267 17.68 27.86 9.99
C PRO A 267 18.58 26.84 9.30
N ALA A 268 19.76 27.25 8.82
CA ALA A 268 20.73 26.36 8.21
C ALA A 268 21.28 25.31 9.19
N ALA A 269 21.50 25.69 10.46
CA ALA A 269 21.87 24.75 11.51
C ALA A 269 20.75 23.72 11.78
N VAL A 270 19.48 24.15 11.81
CA VAL A 270 18.32 23.23 11.92
C VAL A 270 18.26 22.28 10.73
N MET A 271 18.47 22.76 9.50
CA MET A 271 18.56 21.90 8.31
C MET A 271 19.71 20.90 8.41
N ALA A 272 20.89 21.33 8.85
CA ALA A 272 22.05 20.45 9.01
C ALA A 272 21.81 19.39 10.08
N LEU A 273 21.19 19.74 11.21
CA LEU A 273 20.80 18.76 12.25
C LEU A 273 19.78 17.75 11.73
N GLY A 274 18.77 18.22 10.99
CA GLY A 274 17.80 17.34 10.33
C GLY A 274 18.47 16.40 9.33
N ALA A 275 19.40 16.91 8.52
CA ALA A 275 20.17 16.11 7.57
C ALA A 275 21.06 15.07 8.27
N VAL A 276 21.75 15.43 9.36
CA VAL A 276 22.55 14.49 10.16
C VAL A 276 21.66 13.39 10.77
N TRP A 277 20.48 13.75 11.28
CA TRP A 277 19.52 12.78 11.80
C TRP A 277 19.06 11.79 10.73
N VAL A 278 18.66 12.29 9.56
CA VAL A 278 18.23 11.47 8.42
C VAL A 278 19.37 10.61 7.88
N LEU A 279 20.55 11.17 7.68
CA LEU A 279 21.74 10.45 7.20
C LEU A 279 22.22 9.41 8.22
N GLY A 280 22.08 9.69 9.51
CA GLY A 280 22.38 8.73 10.58
C GLY A 280 21.43 7.53 10.56
N LEU A 281 20.12 7.79 10.44
CA LEU A 281 19.10 6.75 10.27
C LEU A 281 19.34 5.96 8.98
N HIS A 282 19.59 6.65 7.86
CA HIS A 282 19.89 6.03 6.57
C HIS A 282 21.15 5.18 6.62
N GLY A 283 22.25 5.69 7.17
CA GLY A 283 23.52 4.98 7.28
C GLY A 283 23.44 3.75 8.20
N ARG A 284 22.62 3.83 9.26
CA ARG A 284 22.30 2.66 10.10
C ARG A 284 21.47 1.64 9.32
N ALA A 285 20.40 2.10 8.67
CA ALA A 285 19.54 1.27 7.83
C ALA A 285 20.34 0.53 6.76
N VAL A 286 21.24 1.22 6.05
CA VAL A 286 22.04 0.63 4.98
C VAL A 286 23.02 -0.42 5.49
N ARG A 287 23.65 -0.20 6.65
CA ARG A 287 24.61 -1.14 7.25
C ARG A 287 23.94 -2.39 7.81
N GLU A 288 22.82 -2.24 8.48
CA GLU A 288 22.17 -3.33 9.21
C GLU A 288 21.30 -4.23 8.31
N ASN A 289 20.91 -3.77 7.12
CA ASN A 289 19.77 -4.34 6.37
C ASN A 289 20.02 -4.61 4.88
N GLN A 290 21.28 -4.76 4.47
CA GLN A 290 21.70 -5.07 3.09
C GLN A 290 21.16 -4.14 1.98
N TRP A 291 21.01 -2.84 2.27
CA TRP A 291 20.54 -1.89 1.24
C TRP A 291 21.53 -1.71 0.07
N ARG A 292 22.74 -2.28 0.18
CA ARG A 292 23.75 -2.27 -0.89
C ARG A 292 23.31 -3.07 -2.11
N ALA A 293 22.52 -4.13 -1.95
CA ALA A 293 21.94 -4.83 -3.09
C ALA A 293 20.87 -3.93 -3.71
N GLY A 294 21.02 -3.60 -5.00
CA GLY A 294 20.09 -2.73 -5.71
C GLY A 294 18.74 -3.40 -5.98
N THR A 295 18.74 -4.73 -6.12
CA THR A 295 17.57 -5.54 -6.49
C THR A 295 17.50 -6.85 -5.70
N LEU A 296 16.32 -7.50 -5.72
CA LEU A 296 16.13 -8.82 -5.12
C LEU A 296 16.96 -9.88 -5.87
N PHE A 297 17.14 -9.73 -7.19
CA PHE A 297 18.03 -10.59 -7.98
C PHE A 297 19.45 -10.63 -7.40
N GLN A 298 20.00 -9.47 -7.04
CA GLN A 298 21.33 -9.39 -6.44
C GLN A 298 21.35 -9.96 -5.02
N ALA A 299 20.35 -9.63 -4.20
CA ALA A 299 20.29 -10.05 -2.80
C ALA A 299 20.11 -11.57 -2.64
N ALA A 300 19.17 -12.16 -3.38
CA ALA A 300 18.88 -13.59 -3.33
C ALA A 300 19.73 -14.42 -4.33
N GLN A 301 20.66 -13.77 -5.05
CA GLN A 301 21.50 -14.41 -6.08
C GLN A 301 20.67 -15.20 -7.09
N LEU A 302 19.58 -14.58 -7.57
CA LEU A 302 18.68 -15.22 -8.54
C LEU A 302 19.41 -15.33 -9.89
N PRO A 303 19.47 -16.54 -10.48
CA PRO A 303 19.92 -16.69 -11.86
C PRO A 303 19.15 -15.79 -12.82
N ASP A 304 19.88 -15.14 -13.73
CA ASP A 304 19.26 -14.46 -14.86
C ASP A 304 18.77 -15.53 -15.83
N ALA A 305 17.46 -15.71 -15.90
CA ALA A 305 16.82 -16.74 -16.69
C ALA A 305 15.63 -16.13 -17.44
N GLU A 306 15.40 -16.56 -18.66
CA GLU A 306 14.17 -16.20 -19.35
C GLU A 306 12.97 -16.92 -18.71
N ALA A 307 11.86 -16.21 -18.58
CA ALA A 307 10.63 -16.81 -18.08
C ALA A 307 10.09 -17.86 -19.06
N PRO A 308 9.95 -19.14 -18.66
CA PRO A 308 9.39 -20.14 -19.54
C PRO A 308 7.94 -19.78 -19.89
N VAL A 309 7.60 -19.91 -21.18
CA VAL A 309 6.24 -19.68 -21.68
C VAL A 309 5.55 -21.03 -21.81
N TRP A 310 4.59 -21.29 -20.93
CA TRP A 310 3.72 -22.46 -21.00
C TRP A 310 2.47 -22.11 -21.83
N THR A 311 1.74 -23.13 -22.24
CA THR A 311 0.47 -22.96 -22.94
C THR A 311 -0.67 -23.29 -21.99
N LEU A 312 -1.50 -22.31 -21.66
CA LEU A 312 -2.75 -22.59 -20.97
C LEU A 312 -3.81 -22.99 -22.00
N VAL A 313 -4.40 -24.16 -21.80
CA VAL A 313 -5.46 -24.73 -22.61
C VAL A 313 -6.74 -24.76 -21.80
N ALA A 314 -7.74 -23.96 -22.16
CA ALA A 314 -9.09 -24.08 -21.60
C ALA A 314 -9.90 -25.11 -22.36
N LEU A 315 -10.35 -26.15 -21.66
CA LEU A 315 -11.02 -27.32 -22.23
C LEU A 315 -12.54 -27.11 -22.29
N GLY A 316 -12.95 -26.05 -22.98
CA GLY A 316 -14.36 -25.71 -23.25
C GLY A 316 -14.83 -24.40 -22.62
N ALA A 317 -14.18 -23.28 -22.99
CA ALA A 317 -14.69 -21.95 -22.70
C ALA A 317 -15.79 -21.55 -23.72
N ASP A 318 -16.87 -20.94 -23.21
CA ASP A 318 -17.85 -20.15 -23.98
C ASP A 318 -18.66 -20.85 -25.09
N GLY A 319 -19.03 -22.13 -24.92
CA GLY A 319 -19.87 -22.83 -25.92
C GLY A 319 -19.22 -22.96 -27.31
N ARG A 320 -17.94 -22.62 -27.43
CA ARG A 320 -17.13 -22.78 -28.65
C ARG A 320 -16.80 -24.26 -28.83
N ARG A 321 -16.76 -24.72 -30.08
CA ARG A 321 -16.49 -26.12 -30.45
C ARG A 321 -15.02 -26.57 -30.25
N GLY A 322 -14.15 -25.77 -29.61
CA GLY A 322 -12.72 -26.04 -29.52
C GLY A 322 -12.04 -25.47 -28.28
N PRO A 323 -10.81 -25.94 -27.99
CA PRO A 323 -10.02 -25.44 -26.87
C PRO A 323 -9.57 -24.00 -27.13
N THR A 324 -9.45 -23.21 -26.07
CA THR A 324 -8.85 -21.86 -26.16
C THR A 324 -7.45 -21.90 -25.59
N LEU A 325 -6.47 -21.47 -26.37
CA LEU A 325 -5.07 -21.41 -25.98
C LEU A 325 -4.69 -19.98 -25.62
N GLN A 326 -3.93 -19.80 -24.55
CA GLN A 326 -3.29 -18.52 -24.23
C GLN A 326 -1.86 -18.75 -23.74
N PRO A 327 -0.93 -17.81 -24.05
CA PRO A 327 0.40 -17.86 -23.48
C PRO A 327 0.35 -17.67 -21.96
N TRP A 328 1.03 -18.54 -21.24
CA TRP A 328 1.16 -18.51 -19.79
C TRP A 328 2.62 -18.31 -19.41
N ARG A 329 3.04 -17.04 -19.28
CA ARG A 329 4.38 -16.70 -18.85
C ARG A 329 4.55 -17.07 -17.38
N LEU A 330 5.51 -17.94 -17.09
CA LEU A 330 5.86 -18.30 -15.72
C LEU A 330 6.71 -17.21 -15.07
N GLU A 331 6.09 -16.06 -14.83
CA GLU A 331 6.72 -14.89 -14.21
C GLU A 331 5.83 -14.30 -13.13
N THR A 332 6.44 -13.81 -12.06
CA THR A 332 5.72 -13.13 -10.99
C THR A 332 5.42 -11.69 -11.38
N ARG A 333 4.23 -11.18 -11.07
CA ARG A 333 3.93 -9.75 -11.13
C ARG A 333 4.02 -9.16 -9.73
N SER A 334 5.25 -8.81 -9.32
CA SER A 334 5.53 -8.12 -8.05
C SER A 334 6.23 -6.78 -8.33
N ALA A 335 6.97 -6.23 -7.36
CA ALA A 335 7.85 -5.08 -7.60
C ALA A 335 8.91 -5.39 -8.68
N GLN A 336 9.35 -6.65 -8.78
CA GLN A 336 10.22 -7.15 -9.84
C GLN A 336 9.58 -8.37 -10.53
N THR A 337 9.80 -8.49 -11.84
CA THR A 337 9.39 -9.66 -12.61
C THR A 337 10.41 -10.77 -12.42
N ILE A 338 10.04 -11.85 -11.72
CA ILE A 338 10.92 -12.98 -11.46
C ILE A 338 10.38 -14.21 -12.18
N PRO A 339 11.19 -14.87 -13.04
CA PRO A 339 10.86 -16.16 -13.61
C PRO A 339 10.60 -17.21 -12.53
N ALA A 340 9.47 -17.91 -12.60
CA ALA A 340 9.12 -19.01 -11.71
C ALA A 340 9.80 -20.32 -12.15
N THR A 341 11.13 -20.29 -12.23
CA THR A 341 11.97 -21.48 -12.48
C THR A 341 12.30 -22.18 -11.17
N GLU A 342 12.62 -23.47 -11.24
CA GLU A 342 13.03 -24.25 -10.07
C GLU A 342 14.28 -23.64 -9.40
N ALA A 343 15.24 -23.16 -10.19
CA ALA A 343 16.45 -22.53 -9.68
C ALA A 343 16.13 -21.25 -8.89
N ASN A 344 15.22 -20.41 -9.39
CA ASN A 344 14.80 -19.18 -8.70
C ASN A 344 13.99 -19.50 -7.43
N ILE A 345 13.08 -20.48 -7.49
CA ILE A 345 12.30 -20.91 -6.32
C ILE A 345 13.23 -21.40 -5.20
N ARG A 346 14.19 -22.28 -5.52
CA ARG A 346 15.18 -22.77 -4.55
C ARG A 346 16.10 -21.65 -4.03
N ALA A 347 16.41 -20.65 -4.85
CA ALA A 347 17.19 -19.49 -4.41
C ALA A 347 16.39 -18.63 -3.42
N LEU A 348 15.11 -18.37 -3.68
CA LEU A 348 14.20 -17.66 -2.78
C LEU A 348 13.99 -18.42 -1.46
N GLU A 349 13.76 -19.74 -1.52
CA GLU A 349 13.64 -20.57 -0.32
C GLU A 349 14.91 -20.53 0.54
N ARG A 350 16.08 -20.67 -0.08
CA ARG A 350 17.37 -20.55 0.63
C ARG A 350 17.54 -19.16 1.24
N PHE A 351 17.22 -18.10 0.49
CA PHE A 351 17.31 -16.73 0.98
C PHE A 351 16.42 -16.49 2.20
N LEU A 352 15.19 -17.00 2.20
CA LEU A 352 14.27 -16.90 3.34
C LEU A 352 14.71 -17.76 4.53
N ALA A 353 15.28 -18.95 4.27
CA ALA A 353 15.75 -19.88 5.29
C ALA A 353 17.05 -19.45 5.97
N GLN A 354 17.97 -18.81 5.23
CA GLN A 354 19.30 -18.40 5.73
C GLN A 354 19.24 -17.30 6.81
N GLY A 355 18.06 -16.75 7.09
CA GLY A 355 17.86 -16.01 8.34
C GLY A 355 18.61 -14.68 8.40
N GLU A 356 18.88 -14.04 7.27
CA GLU A 356 19.20 -12.61 7.24
C GLU A 356 17.93 -11.85 7.64
N LYS A 357 17.64 -11.85 8.96
CA LYS A 357 16.40 -11.37 9.59
C LYS A 357 16.03 -9.93 9.23
N ASN A 358 16.95 -9.22 8.61
CA ASN A 358 16.96 -7.78 8.43
C ASN A 358 17.08 -7.36 6.95
N SER A 359 17.08 -8.27 5.97
CA SER A 359 17.14 -7.86 4.56
C SER A 359 15.83 -7.17 4.14
N ARG A 360 15.91 -5.97 3.54
CA ARG A 360 14.74 -5.26 2.98
C ARG A 360 13.98 -6.09 1.94
N PHE A 361 14.68 -7.00 1.29
CA PHE A 361 14.13 -7.87 0.24
C PHE A 361 13.42 -9.11 0.77
N ARG A 362 13.43 -9.36 2.08
CA ARG A 362 12.76 -10.53 2.66
C ARG A 362 11.27 -10.56 2.32
N ARG A 363 10.60 -9.41 2.40
CA ARG A 363 9.18 -9.27 2.04
C ARG A 363 8.94 -9.60 0.58
N GLU A 364 9.73 -8.98 -0.30
CA GLU A 364 9.65 -9.16 -1.75
C GLU A 364 9.97 -10.61 -2.15
N ALA A 365 10.98 -11.23 -1.53
CA ALA A 365 11.35 -12.62 -1.77
C ALA A 365 10.25 -13.61 -1.39
N ALA A 366 9.58 -13.36 -0.27
CA ALA A 366 8.50 -14.21 0.19
C ALA A 366 7.25 -14.05 -0.71
N GLU A 367 6.92 -12.82 -1.11
CA GLU A 367 5.87 -12.56 -2.11
C GLU A 367 6.19 -13.16 -3.47
N ALA A 368 7.45 -13.06 -3.92
CA ALA A 368 7.91 -13.69 -5.15
C ALA A 368 7.78 -15.22 -5.07
N LEU A 369 8.18 -15.85 -3.96
CA LEU A 369 8.04 -17.30 -3.77
C LEU A 369 6.58 -17.75 -3.82
N LEU A 370 5.68 -17.03 -3.14
CA LEU A 370 4.24 -17.28 -3.21
C LEU A 370 3.68 -17.04 -4.61
N ALA A 371 4.07 -15.96 -5.28
CA ALA A 371 3.64 -15.68 -6.64
C ALA A 371 4.13 -16.76 -7.63
N SER A 372 5.39 -17.21 -7.50
CA SER A 372 5.96 -18.27 -8.34
C SER A 372 5.21 -19.58 -8.18
N THR A 373 4.95 -20.01 -6.94
CA THR A 373 4.18 -21.22 -6.66
C THR A 373 2.73 -21.13 -7.14
N ARG A 374 2.10 -19.94 -7.04
CA ARG A 374 0.75 -19.68 -7.57
C ARG A 374 0.69 -19.73 -9.10
N VAL A 375 1.66 -19.13 -9.79
CA VAL A 375 1.75 -19.14 -11.26
C VAL A 375 1.99 -20.56 -11.80
N LEU A 376 2.66 -21.40 -11.00
CA LEU A 376 2.84 -22.82 -11.27
C LEU A 376 1.59 -23.67 -10.95
N TRP A 377 0.55 -23.12 -10.32
CA TRP A 377 -0.56 -23.89 -9.73
C TRP A 377 -0.10 -24.96 -8.72
N ASP A 378 1.07 -24.75 -8.09
CA ASP A 378 1.54 -25.61 -7.03
C ASP A 378 0.93 -25.15 -5.71
N ARG A 379 -0.22 -25.75 -5.39
CA ARG A 379 -1.01 -25.34 -4.24
C ARG A 379 -0.30 -25.66 -2.93
N GLU A 380 0.31 -26.83 -2.81
CA GLU A 380 0.94 -27.25 -1.56
C GLU A 380 2.19 -26.41 -1.27
N ALA A 381 3.00 -26.13 -2.30
CA ALA A 381 4.10 -25.20 -2.19
C ALA A 381 3.63 -23.78 -1.89
N ALA A 382 2.54 -23.30 -2.52
CA ALA A 382 1.99 -21.97 -2.24
C ALA A 382 1.50 -21.83 -0.79
N MET A 383 0.91 -22.88 -0.23
CA MET A 383 0.48 -22.90 1.18
C MET A 383 1.69 -22.92 2.13
N THR A 384 2.72 -23.69 1.80
CA THR A 384 3.98 -23.75 2.59
C THR A 384 4.72 -22.41 2.54
N ALA A 385 4.82 -21.81 1.34
CA ALA A 385 5.38 -20.48 1.14
C ALA A 385 4.58 -19.42 1.90
N SER A 386 3.24 -19.54 1.91
CA SER A 386 2.37 -18.70 2.73
C SER A 386 2.69 -18.77 4.22
N ALA A 387 3.01 -19.95 4.77
CA ALA A 387 3.39 -20.06 6.17
C ALA A 387 4.76 -19.39 6.44
N ALA A 388 5.70 -19.47 5.48
CA ALA A 388 7.01 -18.81 5.58
C ALA A 388 6.94 -17.28 5.51
N ILE A 389 5.88 -16.74 4.91
CA ILE A 389 5.58 -15.30 4.84
C ILE A 389 5.16 -14.72 6.21
N GLY A 390 4.93 -15.58 7.20
CA GLY A 390 4.44 -15.24 8.54
C GLY A 390 2.92 -15.05 8.53
N ASP A 391 2.34 -14.95 9.74
CA ASP A 391 0.94 -14.57 9.89
C ASP A 391 0.75 -13.20 9.22
N ARG A 392 0.14 -13.18 8.03
CA ARG A 392 -0.28 -11.96 7.32
C ARG A 392 -1.78 -11.96 7.21
N LEU A 393 -2.45 -10.85 7.47
CA LEU A 393 -3.90 -10.68 7.51
C LEU A 393 -4.54 -11.20 6.23
N LEU A 394 -3.96 -10.85 5.10
CA LEU A 394 -4.56 -11.18 3.81
C LEU A 394 -4.61 -12.69 3.56
N GLU A 395 -3.61 -13.44 4.01
CA GLU A 395 -3.40 -14.80 3.54
C GLU A 395 -4.33 -15.85 4.18
N PRO A 396 -4.50 -15.93 5.52
CA PRO A 396 -5.55 -16.72 6.15
C PRO A 396 -6.93 -16.32 5.63
N ASN A 397 -7.16 -15.05 5.29
CA ASN A 397 -8.44 -14.60 4.74
C ASN A 397 -8.65 -15.04 3.29
N LEU A 398 -7.61 -15.05 2.44
CA LEU A 398 -7.66 -15.62 1.09
C LEU A 398 -7.86 -17.14 1.14
N GLN A 399 -7.16 -17.83 2.04
CA GLN A 399 -7.29 -19.28 2.23
C GLN A 399 -8.66 -19.65 2.79
N LEU A 400 -9.17 -18.90 3.76
CA LEU A 400 -10.54 -19.05 4.26
C LEU A 400 -11.57 -18.79 3.16
N ALA A 401 -11.40 -17.73 2.35
CA ALA A 401 -12.29 -17.45 1.23
C ALA A 401 -12.29 -18.60 0.21
N TRP A 402 -11.14 -19.23 -0.02
CA TRP A 402 -11.04 -20.44 -0.84
C TRP A 402 -11.72 -21.65 -0.20
N LEU A 403 -11.53 -21.90 1.11
CA LEU A 403 -12.19 -22.96 1.87
C LEU A 403 -13.72 -22.82 1.85
N VAL A 404 -14.22 -21.59 1.85
CA VAL A 404 -15.64 -21.30 1.70
C VAL A 404 -16.15 -21.59 0.30
N ARG A 405 -15.34 -21.32 -0.74
CA ARG A 405 -15.83 -21.26 -2.12
C ARG A 405 -15.62 -22.54 -2.93
N SER A 406 -14.39 -23.05 -2.97
CA SER A 406 -14.01 -24.02 -4.00
C SER A 406 -13.12 -25.16 -3.49
N ALA A 407 -12.59 -25.09 -2.26
CA ALA A 407 -11.73 -26.14 -1.72
C ALA A 407 -12.37 -27.53 -1.71
N PRO A 408 -11.74 -28.58 -2.24
CA PRO A 408 -12.25 -29.94 -2.09
C PRO A 408 -12.43 -30.31 -0.62
N VAL A 409 -13.50 -31.03 -0.29
CA VAL A 409 -13.78 -31.50 1.07
C VAL A 409 -12.96 -32.77 1.31
N THR A 410 -11.71 -32.56 1.72
CA THR A 410 -10.75 -33.62 2.03
C THR A 410 -10.32 -33.55 3.50
N PRO A 411 -9.76 -34.63 4.09
CA PRO A 411 -9.21 -34.58 5.44
C PRO A 411 -8.16 -33.49 5.62
N ALA A 412 -7.28 -33.28 4.64
CA ALA A 412 -6.24 -32.25 4.68
C ALA A 412 -6.84 -30.83 4.73
N ASN A 413 -7.88 -30.54 3.94
CA ASN A 413 -8.54 -29.22 3.98
C ASN A 413 -9.39 -29.03 5.23
N ARG A 414 -9.95 -30.12 5.78
CA ARG A 414 -10.63 -30.09 7.08
C ARG A 414 -9.65 -29.73 8.19
N ALA A 415 -8.49 -30.38 8.26
CA ALA A 415 -7.45 -30.06 9.24
C ALA A 415 -7.01 -28.59 9.16
N ARG A 416 -6.93 -28.01 7.95
CA ARG A 416 -6.66 -26.58 7.78
C ARG A 416 -7.77 -25.69 8.34
N LEU A 417 -9.02 -26.05 8.07
CA LEU A 417 -10.17 -25.33 8.64
C LEU A 417 -10.18 -25.43 10.17
N GLU A 418 -9.74 -26.55 10.75
CA GLU A 418 -9.56 -26.70 12.21
C GLU A 418 -8.54 -25.69 12.74
N VAL A 419 -7.39 -25.54 12.08
CA VAL A 419 -6.38 -24.53 12.46
C VAL A 419 -6.96 -23.11 12.44
N PHE A 420 -7.70 -22.72 11.39
CA PHE A 420 -8.34 -21.39 11.33
C PHE A 420 -9.50 -21.20 12.29
N SER A 421 -10.03 -22.30 12.81
CA SER A 421 -11.14 -22.32 13.78
C SER A 421 -10.66 -22.58 15.20
N ASP A 422 -9.35 -22.54 15.45
CA ASP A 422 -8.82 -22.67 16.81
C ASP A 422 -8.99 -21.32 17.54
N PRO A 423 -9.91 -21.22 18.51
CA PRO A 423 -10.12 -19.99 19.27
C PRO A 423 -8.94 -19.66 20.18
N GLY A 424 -7.98 -20.57 20.39
CA GLY A 424 -6.72 -20.33 21.09
C GLY A 424 -5.66 -19.65 20.22
N HIS A 425 -5.80 -19.71 18.89
CA HIS A 425 -4.84 -19.13 17.96
C HIS A 425 -5.41 -17.94 17.18
N TYR A 426 -6.65 -18.07 16.67
CA TYR A 426 -7.33 -17.04 15.90
C TYR A 426 -8.52 -16.42 16.63
N GLN A 427 -8.74 -15.15 16.35
CA GLN A 427 -9.95 -14.41 16.62
C GLN A 427 -10.68 -14.14 15.29
N ALA A 428 -11.95 -14.52 15.24
CA ALA A 428 -12.84 -14.22 14.11
C ALA A 428 -14.13 -13.57 14.61
N ARG A 429 -14.55 -12.50 13.94
CA ARG A 429 -15.82 -11.78 14.15
C ARG A 429 -16.46 -11.41 12.81
N GLY A 430 -17.67 -10.86 12.84
CA GLY A 430 -18.39 -10.38 11.66
C GLY A 430 -18.27 -11.31 10.46
N ARG A 431 -17.77 -10.79 9.34
CA ARG A 431 -17.63 -11.53 8.07
C ARG A 431 -16.68 -12.72 8.16
N SER A 432 -15.61 -12.64 8.95
CA SER A 432 -14.64 -13.74 9.08
C SER A 432 -15.22 -14.93 9.84
N ALA A 433 -15.95 -14.67 10.93
CA ALA A 433 -16.70 -15.69 11.66
C ALA A 433 -17.80 -16.30 10.78
N TRP A 434 -18.51 -15.48 10.00
CA TRP A 434 -19.51 -16.00 9.05
C TRP A 434 -18.87 -16.87 7.96
N ASN A 435 -17.69 -16.51 7.46
CA ASN A 435 -16.94 -17.34 6.53
C ASN A 435 -16.50 -18.67 7.17
N LEU A 436 -16.05 -18.70 8.43
CA LEU A 436 -15.78 -19.95 9.14
C LEU A 436 -17.05 -20.81 9.28
N ALA A 437 -18.19 -20.20 9.61
CA ALA A 437 -19.47 -20.90 9.68
C ALA A 437 -19.85 -21.54 8.34
N LYS A 438 -19.74 -20.79 7.23
CA LYS A 438 -19.98 -21.31 5.87
C LYS A 438 -19.01 -22.42 5.50
N ALA A 439 -17.73 -22.30 5.85
CA ALA A 439 -16.75 -23.34 5.59
C ALA A 439 -17.10 -24.62 6.37
N TRP A 440 -17.46 -24.53 7.65
CA TRP A 440 -17.86 -25.70 8.43
C TRP A 440 -19.14 -26.36 7.95
N GLN A 441 -20.14 -25.54 7.58
CA GLN A 441 -21.36 -26.03 6.94
C GLN A 441 -21.01 -26.79 5.66
N ARG A 442 -20.12 -26.23 4.83
CA ARG A 442 -19.66 -26.84 3.58
C ARG A 442 -18.92 -28.15 3.78
N PHE A 443 -18.20 -28.29 4.88
CA PHE A 443 -17.49 -29.50 5.26
C PHE A 443 -18.39 -30.49 6.05
N GLY A 444 -19.71 -30.29 6.05
CA GLY A 444 -20.67 -31.20 6.67
C GLY A 444 -20.54 -31.29 8.19
N ALA A 445 -20.16 -30.19 8.86
CA ALA A 445 -20.08 -30.10 10.31
C ALA A 445 -20.93 -28.93 10.84
N PRO A 446 -22.26 -28.97 10.71
CA PRO A 446 -23.16 -27.89 11.11
C PRO A 446 -23.02 -27.54 12.61
N ASP A 447 -22.77 -28.52 13.48
CA ASP A 447 -22.57 -28.27 14.91
C ASP A 447 -21.35 -27.39 15.17
N ARG A 448 -20.29 -27.53 14.37
CA ARG A 448 -19.11 -26.65 14.42
C ARG A 448 -19.37 -25.29 13.77
N ALA A 449 -20.31 -25.18 12.82
CA ALA A 449 -20.68 -23.92 12.18
C ALA A 449 -21.47 -22.98 13.10
N ARG A 450 -22.37 -23.55 13.95
CA ARG A 450 -23.25 -22.79 14.86
C ARG A 450 -22.53 -21.76 15.75
N PRO A 451 -21.46 -22.08 16.50
CA PRO A 451 -20.78 -21.10 17.35
C PRO A 451 -20.19 -19.93 16.54
N TRP A 452 -19.68 -20.19 15.34
CA TRP A 452 -19.16 -19.15 14.46
C TRP A 452 -20.25 -18.26 13.87
N LEU A 453 -21.41 -18.83 13.54
CA LEU A 453 -22.57 -18.05 13.11
C LEU A 453 -23.07 -17.14 14.25
N ALA A 454 -23.12 -17.65 15.48
CA ALA A 454 -23.46 -16.85 16.64
C ALA A 454 -22.44 -15.72 16.87
N ALA A 455 -21.13 -16.01 16.77
CA ALA A 455 -20.07 -15.02 16.87
C ALA A 455 -20.14 -13.95 15.76
N ALA A 456 -20.54 -14.34 14.54
CA ALA A 456 -20.75 -13.40 13.45
C ALA A 456 -21.87 -12.41 13.77
N ARG A 457 -23.04 -12.90 14.23
CA ARG A 457 -24.23 -12.09 14.56
C ARG A 457 -23.96 -11.01 15.62
N LEU A 458 -22.98 -11.19 16.49
CA LEU A 458 -22.59 -10.16 17.47
C LEU A 458 -22.07 -8.87 16.81
N SER A 459 -21.64 -8.92 15.55
CA SER A 459 -21.13 -7.77 14.78
C SER A 459 -22.13 -7.22 13.76
N TYR A 460 -23.34 -7.78 13.65
CA TYR A 460 -24.35 -7.35 12.67
C TYR A 460 -25.61 -6.82 13.37
N THR A 461 -26.30 -5.90 12.70
CA THR A 461 -27.62 -5.43 13.15
C THR A 461 -28.71 -6.45 12.79
N PRO A 462 -29.87 -6.47 13.48
CA PRO A 462 -30.97 -7.39 13.14
C PRO A 462 -31.44 -7.29 11.68
N ALA A 463 -31.32 -6.12 11.04
CA ALA A 463 -31.65 -5.92 9.62
C ALA A 463 -30.66 -6.60 8.67
N GLN A 464 -29.43 -6.89 9.12
CA GLN A 464 -28.39 -7.57 8.35
C GLN A 464 -28.33 -9.08 8.64
N ASP A 465 -29.09 -9.58 9.63
CA ASP A 465 -29.10 -11.00 9.98
C ASP A 465 -29.66 -11.89 8.86
N GLU A 466 -30.56 -11.36 8.03
CA GLU A 466 -31.08 -12.08 6.85
C GLU A 466 -29.96 -12.38 5.84
N GLU A 467 -28.94 -11.51 5.74
CA GLU A 467 -27.78 -11.72 4.85
C GLU A 467 -26.83 -12.81 5.35
N LEU A 468 -26.94 -13.21 6.63
CA LEU A 468 -26.07 -14.22 7.26
C LEU A 468 -26.59 -15.65 7.11
N ALA A 469 -27.67 -15.86 6.36
CA ALA A 469 -28.26 -17.18 6.17
C ALA A 469 -27.22 -18.20 5.66
N LEU A 470 -27.06 -19.29 6.41
CA LEU A 470 -26.34 -20.48 5.94
C LEU A 470 -27.30 -21.32 5.07
N PRO A 471 -26.80 -21.98 4.02
CA PRO A 471 -27.59 -22.96 3.29
C PRO A 471 -28.19 -24.00 4.24
N ALA A 472 -29.50 -24.25 4.14
CA ALA A 472 -30.22 -25.17 5.02
C ALA A 472 -29.73 -26.62 4.94
N GLU A 473 -29.21 -27.03 3.78
CA GLU A 473 -28.67 -28.37 3.55
C GLU A 473 -27.14 -28.37 3.58
N SER A 474 -26.56 -29.44 4.12
CA SER A 474 -25.13 -29.70 4.01
C SER A 474 -24.80 -29.95 2.53
N PRO A 475 -23.95 -29.13 1.89
CA PRO A 475 -23.68 -29.31 0.47
C PRO A 475 -22.98 -30.65 0.24
N PHE A 476 -23.49 -31.41 -0.72
CA PHE A 476 -22.89 -32.65 -1.18
C PHE A 476 -21.40 -32.45 -1.47
N SER A 477 -20.55 -33.36 -0.97
CA SER A 477 -19.08 -33.21 -1.01
C SER A 477 -18.33 -34.47 -1.43
N GLY A 478 -19.03 -35.46 -1.99
CA GLY A 478 -18.47 -36.73 -2.45
C GLY A 478 -18.07 -36.74 -3.93
N GLY A 479 -18.01 -35.58 -4.56
CA GLY A 479 -17.82 -35.45 -6.00
C GLY A 479 -16.48 -35.99 -6.50
N VAL A 480 -16.51 -36.77 -7.57
CA VAL A 480 -15.32 -37.28 -8.26
C VAL A 480 -15.38 -36.85 -9.72
N ALA A 481 -14.27 -36.31 -10.23
CA ALA A 481 -14.11 -36.05 -11.66
C ALA A 481 -12.81 -36.70 -12.13
N GLN A 482 -12.87 -37.46 -13.23
CA GLN A 482 -11.72 -38.19 -13.75
C GLN A 482 -11.68 -38.17 -15.28
N GLY A 483 -10.49 -38.33 -15.84
CA GLY A 483 -10.29 -38.41 -17.28
C GLY A 483 -8.82 -38.55 -17.63
N SER A 484 -8.48 -38.41 -18.91
CA SER A 484 -7.09 -38.38 -19.37
C SER A 484 -6.90 -37.35 -20.48
N LEU A 485 -5.74 -36.69 -20.52
CA LEU A 485 -5.34 -35.81 -21.63
C LEU A 485 -4.31 -36.50 -22.52
N ILE A 486 -4.59 -36.48 -23.82
CA ILE A 486 -3.77 -37.09 -24.87
C ILE A 486 -3.47 -35.99 -25.89
N LEU A 487 -2.22 -35.89 -26.35
CA LEU A 487 -1.80 -35.01 -27.43
C LEU A 487 -1.13 -35.85 -28.53
N ASP A 488 -1.65 -35.74 -29.76
CA ASP A 488 -1.17 -36.49 -30.94
C ASP A 488 -1.02 -37.99 -30.67
N GLY A 489 -2.01 -38.58 -30.00
CA GLY A 489 -2.04 -40.01 -29.66
C GLY A 489 -1.15 -40.43 -28.49
N LYS A 490 -0.40 -39.51 -27.87
CA LYS A 490 0.45 -39.78 -26.70
C LYS A 490 -0.13 -39.16 -25.43
N PRO A 491 -0.01 -39.80 -24.26
CA PRO A 491 -0.38 -39.19 -22.99
C PRO A 491 0.37 -37.87 -22.75
N LEU A 492 -0.33 -36.84 -22.27
CA LEU A 492 0.25 -35.53 -22.02
C LEU A 492 0.97 -35.46 -20.66
N ALA A 493 2.00 -36.29 -20.48
CA ALA A 493 2.76 -36.37 -19.23
C ALA A 493 3.43 -35.03 -18.87
N GLY A 494 3.44 -34.68 -17.58
CA GLY A 494 4.06 -33.45 -17.06
C GLY A 494 3.20 -32.19 -17.16
N ALA A 495 2.07 -32.21 -17.88
CA ALA A 495 1.11 -31.11 -17.84
C ALA A 495 0.37 -31.05 -16.49
N ARG A 496 -0.12 -29.86 -16.13
CA ARG A 496 -0.92 -29.65 -14.92
C ARG A 496 -2.37 -29.41 -15.29
N VAL A 497 -3.29 -30.21 -14.77
CA VAL A 497 -4.74 -30.04 -14.98
C VAL A 497 -5.36 -29.44 -13.74
N GLY A 498 -5.98 -28.27 -13.89
CA GLY A 498 -6.73 -27.58 -12.85
C GLY A 498 -8.23 -27.70 -13.08
N VAL A 499 -8.97 -27.93 -12.00
CA VAL A 499 -10.45 -27.87 -11.99
C VAL A 499 -10.91 -26.58 -11.32
N PHE A 500 -11.77 -25.83 -12.00
CA PHE A 500 -12.23 -24.50 -11.60
C PHE A 500 -13.73 -24.50 -11.34
N ALA A 501 -14.14 -24.05 -10.15
CA ALA A 501 -15.54 -23.86 -9.79
C ALA A 501 -16.11 -22.62 -10.50
N LEU A 502 -17.27 -22.75 -11.14
CA LEU A 502 -17.89 -21.65 -11.89
C LEU A 502 -18.91 -20.91 -11.03
N LYS A 503 -18.83 -19.57 -11.02
CA LYS A 503 -19.76 -18.69 -10.27
C LYS A 503 -21.04 -18.38 -11.04
N ASP A 504 -20.94 -18.18 -12.34
CA ASP A 504 -22.06 -17.69 -13.14
C ASP A 504 -22.95 -18.82 -13.68
N LYS A 505 -24.25 -18.54 -13.73
CA LYS A 505 -25.24 -19.37 -14.44
C LYS A 505 -24.95 -19.45 -15.94
N THR A 506 -24.21 -18.49 -16.49
CA THR A 506 -23.80 -18.45 -17.91
C THR A 506 -22.94 -19.64 -18.31
N GLY A 507 -22.19 -20.25 -17.37
CA GLY A 507 -21.32 -21.38 -17.65
C GLY A 507 -20.05 -21.04 -18.44
N ALA A 508 -19.72 -19.75 -18.59
CA ALA A 508 -18.46 -19.34 -19.20
C ALA A 508 -17.30 -19.63 -18.25
N LEU A 509 -16.30 -20.39 -18.70
CA LEU A 509 -15.03 -20.54 -17.99
C LEU A 509 -14.17 -19.31 -18.33
N SER A 510 -14.13 -18.33 -17.43
CA SER A 510 -13.17 -17.23 -17.55
C SER A 510 -11.75 -17.79 -17.44
N LEU A 511 -10.90 -17.44 -18.40
CA LEU A 511 -9.50 -17.87 -18.37
C LEU A 511 -8.83 -17.33 -17.09
N PRO A 512 -8.09 -18.17 -16.36
CA PRO A 512 -7.22 -17.74 -15.29
C PRO A 512 -6.33 -16.57 -15.72
N THR A 513 -6.16 -15.59 -14.84
CA THR A 513 -5.21 -14.49 -15.03
C THR A 513 -3.89 -14.84 -14.37
N PRO A 514 -2.73 -14.63 -15.03
CA PRO A 514 -1.42 -14.84 -14.41
C PRO A 514 -1.24 -14.04 -13.12
N GLY A 515 -0.59 -14.63 -12.11
CA GLY A 515 -0.17 -13.96 -10.87
C GLY A 515 -1.14 -14.06 -9.68
N LEU A 516 -2.38 -14.49 -9.90
CA LEU A 516 -3.34 -14.76 -8.84
C LEU A 516 -3.73 -16.24 -8.88
N LEU A 517 -3.62 -16.95 -7.74
CA LEU A 517 -4.29 -18.24 -7.64
C LEU A 517 -5.79 -17.96 -7.67
N PRO A 518 -6.54 -18.44 -8.68
CA PRO A 518 -7.96 -18.13 -8.73
C PRO A 518 -8.62 -18.70 -7.47
N ALA A 519 -9.39 -17.88 -6.75
CA ALA A 519 -10.19 -18.36 -5.62
C ALA A 519 -11.15 -19.49 -6.05
N ASP A 520 -11.36 -19.63 -7.35
CA ASP A 520 -12.20 -20.61 -8.02
C ASP A 520 -11.43 -21.89 -8.40
N LEU A 521 -10.09 -21.91 -8.33
CA LEU A 521 -9.30 -23.13 -8.50
C LEU A 521 -9.56 -24.08 -7.33
N ALA A 522 -10.32 -25.13 -7.58
CA ALA A 522 -10.65 -26.14 -6.60
C ALA A 522 -9.44 -27.04 -6.35
N ASP A 523 -8.90 -27.67 -7.39
CA ASP A 523 -7.83 -28.67 -7.26
C ASP A 523 -6.96 -28.75 -8.52
N VAL A 524 -5.76 -29.33 -8.39
CA VAL A 524 -4.76 -29.46 -9.47
C VAL A 524 -4.13 -30.85 -9.44
N ARG A 525 -3.89 -31.43 -10.63
CA ARG A 525 -3.13 -32.69 -10.78
C ARG A 525 -2.02 -32.52 -11.81
N ILE A 526 -0.83 -33.01 -11.46
CA ILE A 526 0.27 -33.20 -12.42
C ILE A 526 0.03 -34.55 -13.09
N LEU A 527 0.06 -34.57 -14.42
CA LEU A 527 -0.19 -35.79 -15.19
C LEU A 527 1.03 -36.71 -15.21
N GLY A 528 0.80 -37.99 -14.90
CA GLY A 528 1.80 -39.05 -15.00
C GLY A 528 1.99 -39.55 -16.43
N ALA A 529 2.71 -40.67 -16.57
CA ALA A 529 3.01 -41.28 -17.87
C ALA A 529 1.76 -41.75 -18.65
N ASP A 530 0.64 -41.97 -17.97
CA ASP A 530 -0.65 -42.38 -18.54
C ASP A 530 -1.56 -41.19 -18.91
N GLY A 531 -1.17 -39.95 -18.57
CA GLY A 531 -1.94 -38.75 -18.85
C GLY A 531 -3.24 -38.66 -18.06
N ALA A 532 -3.45 -39.52 -17.07
CA ALA A 532 -4.70 -39.59 -16.31
C ALA A 532 -4.74 -38.59 -15.15
N PHE A 533 -5.93 -38.11 -14.83
CA PHE A 533 -6.18 -37.28 -13.66
C PHE A 533 -7.45 -37.73 -12.92
N ARG A 534 -7.44 -37.49 -11.60
CA ARG A 534 -8.60 -37.71 -10.73
C ARG A 534 -8.68 -36.64 -9.65
N PHE A 535 -9.81 -35.95 -9.61
CA PHE A 535 -10.23 -35.04 -8.57
C PHE A 535 -11.26 -35.73 -7.68
N SER A 536 -11.21 -35.45 -6.39
CA SER A 536 -12.09 -36.07 -5.38
C SER A 536 -12.46 -35.07 -4.30
N GLY A 537 -13.62 -35.27 -3.67
CA GLY A 537 -14.11 -34.36 -2.64
C GLY A 537 -14.68 -33.07 -3.24
N LEU A 538 -15.07 -33.07 -4.51
CA LEU A 538 -15.68 -31.91 -5.13
C LEU A 538 -17.06 -31.66 -4.51
N SER A 539 -17.37 -30.40 -4.22
CA SER A 539 -18.70 -30.00 -3.77
C SER A 539 -19.70 -30.05 -4.93
N ALA A 540 -21.00 -30.10 -4.63
CA ALA A 540 -22.00 -29.88 -5.65
C ALA A 540 -21.79 -28.51 -6.34
N GLY A 541 -21.84 -28.50 -7.67
CA GLY A 541 -21.56 -27.31 -8.45
C GLY A 541 -21.19 -27.59 -9.89
N ARG A 542 -20.90 -26.51 -10.62
CA ARG A 542 -20.44 -26.53 -12.02
C ARG A 542 -18.96 -26.26 -12.07
N TYR A 543 -18.25 -26.97 -12.94
CA TYR A 543 -16.81 -26.92 -13.03
C TYR A 543 -16.35 -26.88 -14.49
N GLY A 544 -15.21 -26.23 -14.71
CA GLY A 544 -14.45 -26.29 -15.97
C GLY A 544 -13.04 -26.81 -15.74
N LEU A 545 -12.40 -27.29 -16.82
CA LEU A 545 -11.01 -27.72 -16.80
C LEU A 545 -10.11 -26.78 -17.60
N CYS A 546 -8.92 -26.51 -17.05
CA CYS A 546 -7.81 -25.97 -17.81
C CYS A 546 -6.57 -26.84 -17.62
N ALA A 547 -5.72 -26.90 -18.64
CA ALA A 547 -4.42 -27.54 -18.58
C ALA A 547 -3.30 -26.53 -18.81
N LEU A 548 -2.28 -26.53 -17.96
CA LEU A 548 -1.02 -25.84 -18.15
C LEU A 548 -0.03 -26.84 -18.78
N VAL A 549 0.35 -26.58 -20.02
CA VAL A 549 1.18 -27.46 -20.83
C VAL A 549 2.60 -26.88 -20.94
N PRO A 550 3.65 -27.65 -20.62
CA PRO A 550 5.01 -27.16 -20.68
C PRO A 550 5.47 -26.86 -22.11
N PRO A 551 6.48 -25.98 -22.28
CA PRO A 551 7.03 -25.64 -23.60
C PRO A 551 7.53 -26.90 -24.32
N GLY A 552 7.40 -26.90 -25.65
CA GLY A 552 7.81 -28.00 -26.52
C GLY A 552 6.74 -29.07 -26.77
N LEU A 553 5.69 -29.15 -25.94
CA LEU A 553 4.55 -30.04 -26.20
C LEU A 553 3.47 -29.37 -27.05
N LEU A 554 3.05 -28.16 -26.68
CA LEU A 554 2.02 -27.39 -27.38
C LEU A 554 2.38 -25.90 -27.31
N ALA A 555 2.39 -25.21 -28.44
CA ALA A 555 2.68 -23.78 -28.51
C ALA A 555 1.38 -22.95 -28.36
N PRO A 556 1.43 -21.72 -27.80
CA PRO A 556 0.24 -20.87 -27.67
C PRO A 556 -0.39 -20.46 -29.02
N THR A 557 0.39 -20.54 -30.10
CA THR A 557 -0.04 -20.24 -31.47
C THR A 557 -0.64 -21.44 -32.19
N ASP A 558 -0.57 -22.64 -31.61
CA ASP A 558 -1.16 -23.83 -32.20
C ASP A 558 -2.69 -23.70 -32.25
N THR A 559 -3.32 -24.40 -33.19
CA THR A 559 -4.79 -24.47 -33.29
C THR A 559 -5.26 -25.92 -33.15
N PRO A 560 -5.05 -26.56 -31.98
CA PRO A 560 -5.34 -27.97 -31.83
C PRO A 560 -6.84 -28.22 -31.99
N LYS A 561 -7.17 -29.24 -32.78
CA LYS A 561 -8.50 -29.85 -32.75
C LYS A 561 -8.61 -30.65 -31.46
N ALA A 562 -9.79 -30.62 -30.86
CA ALA A 562 -10.07 -31.41 -29.67
C ALA A 562 -11.26 -32.34 -29.91
N ALA A 563 -11.11 -33.60 -29.52
CA ALA A 563 -12.19 -34.57 -29.43
C ALA A 563 -12.53 -34.83 -27.95
N ALA A 564 -13.82 -35.09 -27.69
CA ALA A 564 -14.35 -35.34 -26.35
C ALA A 564 -14.03 -34.22 -25.34
N LEU A 565 -14.17 -32.95 -25.74
CA LEU A 565 -14.09 -31.84 -24.80
C LEU A 565 -15.22 -31.95 -23.77
N PRO A 566 -14.90 -31.98 -22.46
CA PRO A 566 -15.92 -32.13 -21.43
C PRO A 566 -16.79 -30.88 -21.27
N GLY A 567 -16.30 -29.72 -21.73
CA GLY A 567 -16.98 -28.44 -21.50
C GLY A 567 -17.14 -28.17 -20.00
N VAL A 568 -18.28 -27.58 -19.65
CA VAL A 568 -18.70 -27.45 -18.26
C VAL A 568 -19.36 -28.74 -17.81
N PHE A 569 -18.83 -29.35 -16.75
CA PHE A 569 -19.45 -30.49 -16.11
C PHE A 569 -20.05 -30.09 -14.76
N SER A 570 -21.02 -30.88 -14.30
CA SER A 570 -21.66 -30.67 -13.00
C SER A 570 -21.42 -31.86 -12.11
N VAL A 571 -21.28 -31.59 -10.82
CA VAL A 571 -21.26 -32.61 -9.78
C VAL A 571 -22.45 -32.32 -8.87
N SER A 572 -23.24 -33.35 -8.53
CA SER A 572 -24.37 -33.24 -7.62
C SER A 572 -24.56 -34.53 -6.84
N GLN A 573 -25.50 -34.56 -5.89
CA GLN A 573 -25.81 -35.77 -5.13
C GLN A 573 -26.33 -36.91 -6.03
N GLY A 574 -27.10 -36.59 -7.07
CA GLY A 574 -27.58 -37.56 -8.07
C GLY A 574 -26.54 -37.90 -9.15
N ALA A 575 -25.48 -37.11 -9.30
CA ALA A 575 -24.40 -37.30 -10.27
C ALA A 575 -23.04 -37.05 -9.58
N SER A 576 -22.68 -37.94 -8.66
CA SER A 576 -21.50 -37.82 -7.81
C SER A 576 -20.19 -38.06 -8.56
N ARG A 577 -20.24 -38.70 -9.73
CA ARG A 577 -19.09 -39.01 -10.57
C ARG A 577 -19.25 -38.41 -11.96
N ALA A 578 -18.29 -37.58 -12.36
CA ALA A 578 -18.13 -37.10 -13.72
C ALA A 578 -16.97 -37.85 -14.39
N ASP A 579 -17.28 -38.70 -15.37
CA ASP A 579 -16.28 -39.27 -16.26
C ASP A 579 -16.12 -38.35 -17.47
N LEU A 580 -14.96 -37.72 -17.58
CA LEU A 580 -14.63 -36.76 -18.62
C LEU A 580 -13.97 -37.45 -19.82
N GLY A 581 -13.79 -38.77 -19.75
CA GLY A 581 -13.29 -39.60 -20.85
C GLY A 581 -11.84 -39.28 -21.25
N ARG A 582 -11.52 -39.63 -22.50
CA ARG A 582 -10.22 -39.36 -23.11
C ARG A 582 -10.31 -38.08 -23.94
N ILE A 583 -9.74 -37.01 -23.40
CA ILE A 583 -9.69 -35.71 -24.07
C ILE A 583 -8.48 -35.73 -25.00
N VAL A 584 -8.74 -35.77 -26.30
CA VAL A 584 -7.70 -35.88 -27.34
C VAL A 584 -7.50 -34.54 -27.99
N LEU A 585 -6.29 -34.01 -27.88
CA LEU A 585 -5.80 -32.84 -28.61
C LEU A 585 -4.97 -33.33 -29.80
N SER A 586 -5.20 -32.78 -30.98
CA SER A 586 -4.41 -33.07 -32.19
C SER A 586 -4.07 -31.77 -32.91
N ARG A 587 -2.81 -31.58 -33.28
CA ARG A 587 -2.35 -30.37 -33.98
C ARG A 587 -2.92 -30.23 -35.39
#